data_AF-E9JCG3-F1
#
_entry.id   AF-E9JCG3-F1
#
_cell.length_a   1.000
_cell.length_b   1.000
_cell.length_c   1.000
_cell.angle_alpha   90.00
_cell.angle_beta   90.00
_cell.angle_gamma   90.00
#
_symmetry.space_group_name_H-M   'P 1'
#
loop_
_entity.id
_entity.type
_entity.pdbx_description
1 polymer ?
#
loop_
_entity_poly.entity_id
_entity_poly.type
_entity_poly.pdbx_seq_one_letter_code
_entity_poly.pdbx_strand_id
1 'polypeptide(L)'
;MGDERWVKLCWEEKRRERWIGTYGREREKYYNRNGWGLNAIDNMPREERLLIEEIREKERDVQKQLEDSKIREARYNKRYREFNGEGRTPKYIEQGITREGKNSEGIRALARLRCGNMENDNKYWLDEEKRGCTFCKIGKDNMEHFIGDCVIARDWFVGIGDSVKDTIRALESEDLDERKEKILIKFWREKEKYKKITDDGDVG
;
A
#
# COMPACT_ATOMS: atom_id res chain seq x y z
N MET A 1 -14.30 -15.71 22.36
CA MET A 1 -15.45 -15.76 23.30
C MET A 1 -15.54 -14.54 24.24
N GLY A 2 -14.48 -13.74 24.44
CA GLY A 2 -14.56 -12.54 25.30
C GLY A 2 -15.17 -11.31 24.61
N ASP A 3 -14.70 -10.95 23.41
CA ASP A 3 -15.07 -9.67 22.75
C ASP A 3 -16.55 -9.55 22.37
N GLU A 4 -17.17 -10.63 21.90
CA GLU A 4 -18.57 -10.63 21.45
C GLU A 4 -19.54 -10.29 22.58
N ARG A 5 -19.24 -10.79 23.80
CA ARG A 5 -20.00 -10.51 25.02
C ARG A 5 -19.87 -9.04 25.46
N TRP A 6 -18.69 -8.44 25.27
CA TRP A 6 -18.46 -7.03 25.61
C TRP A 6 -19.18 -6.08 24.64
N VAL A 7 -19.21 -6.41 23.35
CA VAL A 7 -19.97 -5.64 22.35
C VAL A 7 -21.46 -5.61 22.72
N LYS A 8 -22.01 -6.76 23.14
CA LYS A 8 -23.41 -6.91 23.57
C LYS A 8 -23.73 -6.15 24.86
N LEU A 9 -22.89 -6.27 25.89
CA LEU A 9 -23.07 -5.54 27.15
C LEU A 9 -22.99 -4.02 26.96
N CYS A 10 -22.01 -3.55 26.18
CA CYS A 10 -21.94 -2.14 25.78
C CYS A 10 -23.20 -1.70 25.02
N TRP A 11 -23.76 -2.54 24.16
CA TRP A 11 -24.96 -2.20 23.39
C TRP A 11 -26.21 -2.10 24.27
N GLU A 12 -26.44 -3.09 25.13
CA GLU A 12 -27.58 -3.12 26.07
C GLU A 12 -27.51 -1.97 27.07
N GLU A 13 -26.31 -1.65 27.58
CA GLU A 13 -26.05 -0.51 28.45
C GLU A 13 -26.41 0.81 27.75
N LYS A 14 -26.02 0.99 26.48
CA LYS A 14 -26.32 2.23 25.74
C LYS A 14 -27.78 2.37 25.36
N ARG A 15 -28.49 1.26 25.12
CA ARG A 15 -29.95 1.25 24.91
C ARG A 15 -30.70 1.73 26.16
N ARG A 16 -30.22 1.37 27.36
CA ARG A 16 -30.74 1.91 28.64
C ARG A 16 -30.45 3.41 28.80
N GLU A 17 -29.31 3.89 28.31
CA GLU A 17 -28.89 5.29 28.42
C GLU A 17 -29.40 6.21 27.29
N ARG A 18 -30.20 5.69 26.34
CA ARG A 18 -30.72 6.40 25.16
C ARG A 18 -29.65 7.17 24.37
N TRP A 19 -28.39 6.72 24.43
CA TRP A 19 -27.29 7.33 23.68
C TRP A 19 -27.05 8.84 23.95
N ILE A 20 -27.48 9.36 25.11
CA ILE A 20 -27.50 10.82 25.40
C ILE A 20 -26.09 11.44 25.56
N GLY A 21 -25.07 10.64 25.88
CA GLY A 21 -23.70 11.09 26.11
C GLY A 21 -22.89 11.44 24.83
N THR A 22 -21.77 12.15 25.00
CA THR A 22 -20.79 12.45 23.92
C THR A 22 -20.28 11.18 23.23
N TYR A 23 -19.91 10.17 24.02
CA TYR A 23 -19.51 8.85 23.52
C TYR A 23 -20.62 8.15 22.71
N GLY A 24 -21.89 8.30 23.13
CA GLY A 24 -23.05 7.73 22.43
C GLY A 24 -23.22 8.36 21.05
N ARG A 25 -23.13 9.69 20.97
CA ARG A 25 -23.19 10.45 19.71
C ARG A 25 -22.02 10.13 18.78
N GLU A 26 -20.81 9.89 19.30
CA GLU A 26 -19.66 9.47 18.49
C GLU A 26 -19.84 8.06 17.91
N ARG A 27 -20.31 7.10 18.71
CA ARG A 27 -20.64 5.76 18.22
C ARG A 27 -21.79 5.76 17.22
N GLU A 28 -22.86 6.50 17.49
CA GLU A 28 -24.00 6.63 16.57
C GLU A 28 -23.52 7.21 15.22
N LYS A 29 -22.67 8.25 15.25
CA LYS A 29 -22.02 8.77 14.03
C LYS A 29 -21.16 7.71 13.33
N TYR A 30 -20.42 6.88 14.08
CA TYR A 30 -19.61 5.81 13.52
C TYR A 30 -20.46 4.72 12.85
N TYR A 31 -21.52 4.23 13.50
CA TYR A 31 -22.43 3.25 12.89
C TYR A 31 -23.18 3.83 11.70
N ASN A 32 -23.70 5.05 11.81
CA ASN A 32 -24.35 5.74 10.69
C ASN A 32 -23.40 5.95 9.50
N ARG A 33 -22.12 6.29 9.76
CA ARG A 33 -21.09 6.38 8.72
C ARG A 33 -20.85 5.03 8.04
N ASN A 34 -20.95 3.93 8.78
CA ASN A 34 -20.83 2.57 8.27
C ASN A 34 -22.15 2.02 7.68
N GLY A 35 -23.19 2.86 7.50
CA GLY A 35 -24.47 2.45 6.91
C GLY A 35 -25.45 1.78 7.88
N TRP A 36 -25.14 1.83 9.18
CA TRP A 36 -25.93 1.21 10.24
C TRP A 36 -26.67 2.27 11.05
N GLY A 37 -27.92 2.53 10.66
CA GLY A 37 -28.83 3.27 11.54
C GLY A 37 -29.16 2.46 12.79
N LEU A 38 -29.34 3.11 13.94
CA LEU A 38 -29.77 2.44 15.17
C LEU A 38 -31.01 1.56 14.95
N ASN A 39 -31.96 2.04 14.12
CA ASN A 39 -33.15 1.31 13.71
C ASN A 39 -32.83 0.06 12.87
N ALA A 40 -31.78 0.05 12.05
CA ALA A 40 -31.41 -1.11 11.24
C ALA A 40 -30.82 -2.21 12.12
N ILE A 41 -30.04 -1.84 13.14
CA ILE A 41 -29.47 -2.78 14.12
C ILE A 41 -30.58 -3.34 15.02
N ASP A 42 -31.50 -2.49 15.50
CA ASP A 42 -32.60 -2.91 16.38
C ASP A 42 -33.62 -3.84 15.68
N ASN A 43 -33.72 -3.80 14.34
CA ASN A 43 -34.63 -4.63 13.56
C ASN A 43 -34.01 -5.93 13.02
N MET A 44 -32.74 -6.25 13.34
CA MET A 44 -32.08 -7.46 12.83
C MET A 44 -32.37 -8.73 13.64
N PRO A 45 -32.28 -9.92 13.02
CA PRO A 45 -32.52 -11.20 13.68
C PRO A 45 -31.60 -11.41 14.89
N ARG A 46 -32.13 -12.04 15.95
CA ARG A 46 -31.44 -12.22 17.25
C ARG A 46 -30.26 -13.22 17.26
N GLU A 47 -29.94 -13.84 16.13
CA GLU A 47 -28.85 -14.82 16.06
C GLU A 47 -27.48 -14.11 16.04
N GLU A 48 -26.87 -14.07 17.22
CA GLU A 48 -25.73 -13.25 17.62
C GLU A 48 -24.47 -13.38 16.75
N ARG A 49 -24.22 -14.56 16.16
CA ARG A 49 -23.05 -14.76 15.28
C ARG A 49 -23.20 -14.09 13.91
N LEU A 50 -24.39 -14.15 13.34
CA LEU A 50 -24.67 -13.54 12.02
C LEU A 50 -24.56 -12.01 12.10
N LEU A 51 -25.00 -11.42 13.22
CA LEU A 51 -24.93 -9.98 13.45
C LEU A 51 -23.49 -9.45 13.46
N ILE A 52 -22.58 -10.13 14.17
CA ILE A 52 -21.18 -9.68 14.29
C ILE A 52 -20.43 -9.86 12.97
N GLU A 53 -20.70 -10.96 12.25
CA GLU A 53 -20.13 -11.19 10.91
C GLU A 53 -20.61 -10.13 9.92
N GLU A 54 -21.92 -9.82 9.88
CA GLU A 54 -22.48 -8.82 8.97
C GLU A 54 -21.95 -7.41 9.27
N ILE A 55 -21.83 -7.04 10.55
CA ILE A 55 -21.23 -5.76 10.95
C ILE A 55 -19.76 -5.68 10.50
N ARG A 56 -18.98 -6.74 10.71
CA ARG A 56 -17.56 -6.79 10.30
C ARG A 56 -17.40 -6.73 8.78
N GLU A 57 -18.26 -7.40 8.02
CA GLU A 57 -18.24 -7.34 6.56
C GLU A 57 -18.53 -5.93 6.05
N LYS A 58 -19.60 -5.29 6.52
CA LYS A 58 -19.91 -3.91 6.09
C LYS A 58 -18.86 -2.91 6.54
N GLU A 59 -18.27 -3.09 7.72
CA GLU A 59 -17.16 -2.24 8.16
C GLU A 59 -15.96 -2.38 7.23
N ARG A 60 -15.58 -3.60 6.85
CA ARG A 60 -14.50 -3.84 5.88
C ARG A 60 -14.80 -3.19 4.54
N ASP A 61 -16.04 -3.27 4.07
CA ASP A 61 -16.47 -2.67 2.80
C ASP A 61 -16.40 -1.13 2.86
N VAL A 62 -16.87 -0.52 3.94
CA VAL A 62 -16.82 0.95 4.11
C VAL A 62 -15.38 1.43 4.24
N GLN A 63 -14.55 0.72 5.01
CA GLN A 63 -13.12 1.03 5.09
C GLN A 63 -12.45 0.93 3.72
N LYS A 64 -12.74 -0.12 2.95
CA LYS A 64 -12.23 -0.30 1.58
C LYS A 64 -12.65 0.86 0.69
N GLN A 65 -13.92 1.25 0.68
CA GLN A 65 -14.42 2.36 -0.11
C GLN A 65 -13.75 3.71 0.26
N LEU A 66 -13.56 3.96 1.56
CA LEU A 66 -12.92 5.18 2.03
C LEU A 66 -11.44 5.23 1.64
N GLU A 67 -10.70 4.14 1.81
CA GLU A 67 -9.29 4.07 1.39
C GLU A 67 -9.15 4.16 -0.14
N ASP A 68 -10.02 3.49 -0.91
CA ASP A 68 -10.04 3.57 -2.36
C ASP A 68 -10.34 5.00 -2.85
N SER A 69 -11.23 5.72 -2.18
CA SER A 69 -11.52 7.14 -2.45
C SER A 69 -10.29 8.02 -2.13
N LYS A 70 -9.64 7.84 -0.97
CA LYS A 70 -8.41 8.55 -0.64
C LYS A 70 -7.32 8.32 -1.68
N ILE A 71 -7.11 7.07 -2.11
CA ILE A 71 -6.13 6.73 -3.15
C ILE A 71 -6.49 7.39 -4.48
N ARG A 72 -7.77 7.36 -4.86
CA ARG A 72 -8.26 7.99 -6.10
C ARG A 72 -8.10 9.50 -6.09
N GLU A 73 -8.32 10.15 -4.95
CA GLU A 73 -8.26 11.60 -4.79
C GLU A 73 -6.86 12.11 -4.44
N ALA A 74 -5.96 11.23 -3.98
CA ALA A 74 -4.60 11.59 -3.64
C ALA A 74 -3.91 12.32 -4.81
N ARG A 75 -3.34 13.48 -4.49
CA ARG A 75 -2.54 14.28 -5.43
C ARG A 75 -1.15 13.67 -5.64
N TYR A 76 -0.68 12.90 -4.67
CA TYR A 76 0.61 12.20 -4.66
C TYR A 76 0.43 10.73 -5.02
N ASN A 77 1.48 10.12 -5.56
CA ASN A 77 1.56 8.70 -5.88
C ASN A 77 0.42 8.20 -6.80
N LYS A 78 0.34 8.83 -7.98
CA LYS A 78 -0.65 8.55 -9.03
C LYS A 78 -0.66 7.08 -9.46
N ARG A 79 0.48 6.37 -9.34
CA ARG A 79 0.62 4.94 -9.63
C ARG A 79 -0.29 4.08 -8.76
N TYR A 80 -0.68 4.54 -7.56
CA TYR A 80 -1.63 3.76 -6.76
C TYR A 80 -2.98 3.57 -7.45
N ARG A 81 -3.38 4.51 -8.32
CA ARG A 81 -4.60 4.39 -9.13
C ARG A 81 -4.54 3.26 -10.14
N GLU A 82 -3.34 2.83 -10.53
CA GLU A 82 -3.12 1.75 -11.50
C GLU A 82 -3.29 0.36 -10.86
N PHE A 83 -3.27 0.26 -9.53
CA PHE A 83 -3.65 -0.98 -8.83
C PHE A 83 -5.17 -1.15 -8.70
N ASN A 84 -5.97 -0.10 -8.96
CA ASN A 84 -7.42 -0.09 -8.74
C ASN A 84 -8.20 -0.79 -9.88
N GLY A 85 -7.74 -1.97 -10.30
CA GLY A 85 -8.55 -2.92 -11.07
C GLY A 85 -9.39 -3.78 -10.13
N GLU A 86 -10.69 -3.48 -10.04
CA GLU A 86 -11.76 -4.39 -9.57
C GLU A 86 -11.49 -5.17 -8.27
N GLY A 87 -10.89 -4.55 -7.26
CA GLY A 87 -10.72 -5.18 -5.94
C GLY A 87 -9.95 -6.50 -5.95
N ARG A 88 -9.14 -6.74 -6.99
CA ARG A 88 -8.34 -7.94 -7.15
C ARG A 88 -6.95 -7.74 -6.55
N THR A 89 -6.47 -8.73 -5.80
CA THR A 89 -5.08 -8.78 -5.36
C THR A 89 -4.17 -8.95 -6.58
N PRO A 90 -3.12 -8.12 -6.75
CA PRO A 90 -2.17 -8.29 -7.84
C PRO A 90 -1.57 -9.70 -7.89
N LYS A 91 -1.41 -10.28 -9.08
CA LYS A 91 -1.01 -11.69 -9.24
C LYS A 91 0.31 -12.01 -8.54
N TYR A 92 1.28 -11.10 -8.62
CA TYR A 92 2.59 -11.28 -8.00
C TYR A 92 2.54 -11.32 -6.46
N ILE A 93 1.53 -10.67 -5.85
CA ILE A 93 1.28 -10.74 -4.41
C ILE A 93 0.61 -12.07 -4.06
N GLU A 94 -0.40 -12.48 -4.83
CA GLU A 94 -1.06 -13.79 -4.65
C GLU A 94 -0.04 -14.94 -4.69
N GLN A 95 0.83 -14.95 -5.71
CA GLN A 95 1.91 -15.93 -5.86
C GLN A 95 2.90 -15.93 -4.68
N GLY A 96 3.14 -14.75 -4.09
CA GLY A 96 3.99 -14.59 -2.92
C GLY A 96 3.40 -15.19 -1.65
N ILE A 97 2.08 -15.12 -1.49
CA ILE A 97 1.36 -15.70 -0.35
C ILE A 97 1.36 -17.23 -0.45
N THR A 98 1.26 -17.80 -1.66
CA THR A 98 1.24 -19.26 -1.86
C THR A 98 2.61 -19.92 -1.74
N ARG A 99 3.71 -19.17 -1.98
CA ARG A 99 5.08 -19.67 -1.87
C ARG A 99 5.54 -19.61 -0.41
N GLU A 100 5.08 -20.56 0.41
CA GLU A 100 5.52 -20.73 1.80
C GLU A 100 7.07 -20.73 1.90
N GLY A 101 7.63 -19.71 2.57
CA GLY A 101 8.98 -19.74 3.11
C GLY A 101 10.17 -19.45 2.18
N LYS A 102 10.01 -19.27 0.86
CA LYS A 102 11.15 -18.92 -0.02
C LYS A 102 11.19 -17.42 -0.35
N ASN A 103 12.10 -16.74 0.35
CA ASN A 103 12.62 -15.38 0.16
C ASN A 103 11.84 -14.49 -0.84
N SER A 104 10.78 -13.84 -0.37
CA SER A 104 9.90 -12.94 -1.13
C SER A 104 10.54 -11.59 -1.52
N GLU A 105 11.86 -11.53 -1.64
CA GLU A 105 12.59 -10.29 -1.93
C GLU A 105 12.22 -9.73 -3.31
N GLY A 106 12.04 -10.56 -4.33
CA GLY A 106 11.59 -10.13 -5.66
C GLY A 106 10.22 -9.49 -5.63
N ILE A 107 9.28 -10.12 -4.91
CA ILE A 107 7.91 -9.60 -4.71
C ILE A 107 7.94 -8.27 -3.96
N ARG A 108 8.76 -8.16 -2.90
CA ARG A 108 8.94 -6.90 -2.15
C ARG A 108 9.57 -5.82 -3.02
N ALA A 109 10.54 -6.17 -3.86
CA ALA A 109 11.19 -5.25 -4.77
C ALA A 109 10.19 -4.76 -5.84
N LEU A 110 9.42 -5.66 -6.46
CA LEU A 110 8.39 -5.30 -7.42
C LEU A 110 7.30 -4.42 -6.78
N ALA A 111 6.83 -4.76 -5.58
CA ALA A 111 5.87 -3.93 -4.85
C ALA A 111 6.42 -2.51 -4.60
N ARG A 112 7.68 -2.40 -4.18
CA ARG A 112 8.33 -1.10 -3.97
C ARG A 112 8.43 -0.29 -5.27
N LEU A 113 8.78 -0.93 -6.39
CA LEU A 113 8.84 -0.27 -7.69
C LEU A 113 7.46 0.26 -8.11
N ARG A 114 6.45 -0.62 -8.14
CA ARG A 114 5.10 -0.24 -8.60
C ARG A 114 4.48 0.84 -7.71
N CYS A 115 4.74 0.81 -6.40
CA CYS A 115 4.30 1.87 -5.49
C CYS A 115 5.17 3.14 -5.54
N GLY A 116 6.18 3.21 -6.42
CA GLY A 116 7.05 4.39 -6.56
C GLY A 116 7.99 4.61 -5.37
N ASN A 117 8.17 3.62 -4.50
CA ASN A 117 8.97 3.71 -3.27
C ASN A 117 10.49 3.57 -3.53
N MET A 118 10.87 3.17 -4.75
CA MET A 118 12.27 3.06 -5.17
C MET A 118 12.85 4.39 -5.63
N GLU A 119 12.01 5.34 -6.02
CA GLU A 119 12.37 6.69 -6.45
C GLU A 119 12.31 7.68 -5.28
N ASN A 120 13.39 8.41 -5.01
CA ASN A 120 13.35 9.55 -4.10
C ASN A 120 12.65 10.76 -4.75
N ASP A 121 12.61 10.85 -6.08
CA ASP A 121 11.88 11.91 -6.81
C ASP A 121 10.38 11.92 -6.46
N ASN A 122 9.82 10.74 -6.12
CA ASN A 122 8.43 10.60 -5.68
C ASN A 122 8.18 11.03 -4.23
N LYS A 123 9.23 11.32 -3.45
CA LYS A 123 9.14 11.62 -2.01
C LYS A 123 9.02 13.13 -1.77
N TYR A 124 7.78 13.60 -1.98
CA TYR A 124 7.12 14.81 -1.43
C TYR A 124 7.79 15.52 -0.24
N TRP A 125 8.21 14.73 0.73
CA TRP A 125 8.69 15.19 2.04
C TRP A 125 10.22 15.30 2.15
N LEU A 126 10.98 14.89 1.13
CA LEU A 126 12.42 15.10 1.06
C LEU A 126 12.76 16.45 0.43
N ASP A 127 13.85 17.07 0.88
CA ASP A 127 14.43 18.26 0.26
C ASP A 127 14.80 17.98 -1.21
N GLU A 128 14.74 18.98 -2.09
CA GLU A 128 15.01 18.80 -3.53
C GLU A 128 16.40 18.22 -3.80
N GLU A 129 17.41 18.62 -3.03
CA GLU A 129 18.78 18.10 -3.12
C GLU A 129 18.84 16.59 -2.83
N LYS A 130 17.98 16.09 -1.94
CA LYS A 130 17.88 14.66 -1.58
C LYS A 130 17.06 13.85 -2.58
N ARG A 131 16.44 14.50 -3.58
CA ARG A 131 15.74 13.85 -4.70
C ARG A 131 16.64 13.64 -5.92
N GLY A 132 17.92 14.02 -5.83
CA GLY A 132 18.93 13.68 -6.83
C GLY A 132 19.27 12.18 -6.84
N CYS A 133 19.72 11.67 -7.98
CA CYS A 133 20.04 10.26 -8.18
C CYS A 133 20.97 9.72 -7.09
N THR A 134 20.52 8.69 -6.35
CA THR A 134 21.27 8.08 -5.25
C THR A 134 22.65 7.55 -5.70
N PHE A 135 22.76 7.08 -6.95
CA PHE A 135 23.97 6.47 -7.47
C PHE A 135 24.96 7.50 -8.02
N CYS A 136 24.61 8.19 -9.11
CA CYS A 136 25.54 9.07 -9.82
C CYS A 136 25.50 10.52 -9.36
N LYS A 137 24.55 10.90 -8.48
CA LYS A 137 24.35 12.27 -7.98
C LYS A 137 24.02 13.30 -9.06
N ILE A 138 23.72 12.86 -10.28
CA ILE A 138 23.37 13.70 -11.43
C ILE A 138 21.94 13.37 -11.83
N GLY A 139 21.11 14.39 -12.05
CA GLY A 139 19.72 14.21 -12.44
C GLY A 139 18.83 13.71 -11.30
N LYS A 140 17.58 13.38 -11.65
CA LYS A 140 16.55 12.99 -10.68
C LYS A 140 16.65 11.52 -10.31
N ASP A 141 16.30 11.19 -9.07
CA ASP A 141 16.20 9.82 -8.58
C ASP A 141 14.89 9.16 -9.06
N ASN A 142 14.82 8.86 -10.35
CA ASN A 142 13.65 8.21 -10.96
C ASN A 142 14.03 7.15 -12.00
N MET A 143 13.07 6.29 -12.37
CA MET A 143 13.31 5.15 -13.27
C MET A 143 13.75 5.57 -14.69
N GLU A 144 13.26 6.69 -15.21
CA GLU A 144 13.69 7.22 -16.51
C GLU A 144 15.19 7.49 -16.50
N HIS A 145 15.67 8.17 -15.46
CA HIS A 145 17.09 8.41 -15.27
C HIS A 145 17.87 7.10 -15.02
N PHE A 146 17.39 6.20 -14.16
CA PHE A 146 18.12 4.96 -13.84
C PHE A 146 18.35 4.06 -15.05
N ILE A 147 17.39 4.01 -15.97
CA ILE A 147 17.44 3.15 -17.15
C ILE A 147 18.15 3.86 -18.32
N GLY A 148 17.94 5.16 -18.49
CA GLY A 148 18.50 5.91 -19.62
C GLY A 148 19.88 6.51 -19.35
N ASP A 149 19.94 7.40 -18.36
CA ASP A 149 21.05 8.36 -18.24
C ASP A 149 22.05 8.02 -17.12
N CYS A 150 21.64 7.19 -16.16
CA CYS A 150 22.46 6.88 -14.99
C CYS A 150 23.69 6.06 -15.38
N VAL A 151 24.86 6.67 -15.26
CA VAL A 151 26.16 6.05 -15.60
C VAL A 151 26.51 4.81 -14.77
N ILE A 152 25.84 4.59 -13.63
CA ILE A 152 26.07 3.43 -12.76
C ILE A 152 25.02 2.34 -12.98
N ALA A 153 23.75 2.71 -13.11
CA ALA A 153 22.63 1.76 -13.05
C ALA A 153 22.11 1.31 -14.42
N ARG A 154 22.28 2.12 -15.48
CA ARG A 154 21.66 1.87 -16.80
C ARG A 154 21.95 0.47 -17.35
N ASP A 155 23.19 0.01 -17.18
CA ASP A 155 23.65 -1.27 -17.73
C ASP A 155 22.96 -2.48 -17.06
N TRP A 156 22.37 -2.30 -15.87
CA TRP A 156 21.67 -3.38 -15.17
C TRP A 156 20.32 -3.72 -15.81
N PHE A 157 19.76 -2.80 -16.61
CA PHE A 157 18.45 -2.95 -17.22
C PHE A 157 18.52 -3.39 -18.69
N VAL A 158 19.72 -3.57 -19.23
CA VAL A 158 19.94 -3.99 -20.62
C VAL A 158 19.23 -5.32 -20.89
N GLY A 159 18.45 -5.34 -21.97
CA GLY A 159 17.70 -6.50 -22.46
C GLY A 159 16.43 -6.85 -21.66
N ILE A 160 15.93 -5.94 -20.82
CA ILE A 160 14.55 -6.00 -20.31
C ILE A 160 13.56 -5.45 -21.35
N GLY A 161 13.91 -4.38 -22.06
CA GLY A 161 13.13 -3.83 -23.16
C GLY A 161 14.02 -3.10 -24.16
N ASP A 162 13.43 -2.74 -25.31
CA ASP A 162 14.17 -2.13 -26.43
C ASP A 162 14.35 -0.61 -26.28
N SER A 163 13.53 0.02 -25.43
CA SER A 163 13.60 1.45 -25.10
C SER A 163 13.46 1.70 -23.60
N VAL A 164 13.77 2.91 -23.15
CA VAL A 164 13.54 3.32 -21.75
C VAL A 164 12.08 3.11 -21.35
N LYS A 165 11.15 3.52 -22.22
CA LYS A 165 9.70 3.38 -21.97
C LYS A 165 9.27 1.92 -21.90
N ASP A 166 9.76 1.08 -22.81
CA ASP A 166 9.40 -0.33 -22.83
C ASP A 166 10.01 -1.09 -21.65
N THR A 167 11.22 -0.71 -21.25
CA THR A 167 11.87 -1.23 -20.05
C THR A 167 11.08 -0.87 -18.80
N ILE A 168 10.63 0.38 -18.64
CA ILE A 168 9.79 0.79 -17.52
C ILE A 168 8.50 -0.04 -17.48
N ARG A 169 7.79 -0.14 -18.61
CA ARG A 169 6.55 -0.95 -18.69
C ARG A 169 6.79 -2.42 -18.32
N ALA A 170 7.89 -3.00 -18.80
CA ALA A 170 8.26 -4.39 -18.50
C ALA A 170 8.59 -4.59 -17.02
N LEU A 171 9.28 -3.62 -16.39
CA LEU A 171 9.55 -3.67 -14.95
C LEU A 171 8.29 -3.45 -14.10
N GLU A 172 7.35 -2.61 -14.55
CA GLU A 172 6.11 -2.31 -13.84
C GLU A 172 5.02 -3.38 -14.00
N SER A 173 5.15 -4.27 -14.99
CA SER A 173 4.19 -5.36 -15.23
C SER A 173 4.06 -6.28 -14.01
N GLU A 174 2.92 -6.98 -13.89
CA GLU A 174 2.72 -7.94 -12.79
C GLU A 174 3.56 -9.21 -12.94
N ASP A 175 3.95 -9.54 -14.17
CA ASP A 175 4.73 -10.73 -14.45
C ASP A 175 6.14 -10.56 -13.88
N LEU A 176 6.50 -11.43 -12.95
CA LEU A 176 7.80 -11.43 -12.29
C LEU A 176 8.58 -12.67 -12.74
N ASP A 177 9.24 -12.55 -13.89
CA ASP A 177 10.18 -13.56 -14.35
C ASP A 177 11.50 -13.50 -13.57
N GLU A 178 12.31 -14.56 -13.70
CA GLU A 178 13.57 -14.72 -12.97
C GLU A 178 14.59 -13.59 -13.24
N ARG A 179 14.63 -13.08 -14.48
CA ARG A 179 15.57 -12.03 -14.86
C ARG A 179 15.16 -10.70 -14.24
N LYS A 180 13.90 -10.34 -14.37
CA LYS A 180 13.31 -9.16 -13.74
C LYS A 180 13.46 -9.20 -12.23
N GLU A 181 13.18 -10.34 -11.61
CA GLU A 181 13.35 -10.54 -10.16
C GLU A 181 14.79 -10.26 -9.72
N LYS A 182 15.78 -10.87 -10.39
CA LYS A 182 17.21 -10.66 -10.08
C LYS A 182 17.62 -9.20 -10.20
N ILE A 183 17.17 -8.50 -11.25
CA ILE A 183 17.49 -7.08 -11.47
C ILE A 183 16.87 -6.20 -10.39
N LEU A 184 15.60 -6.41 -10.05
CA LEU A 184 14.91 -5.63 -9.03
C LEU A 184 15.53 -5.81 -7.64
N ILE A 185 15.89 -7.05 -7.28
CA ILE A 185 16.58 -7.35 -6.02
C ILE A 185 17.95 -6.67 -5.98
N LYS A 186 18.75 -6.81 -7.05
CA LYS A 186 20.06 -6.15 -7.15
C LYS A 186 19.92 -4.64 -7.00
N PHE A 187 19.04 -4.03 -7.80
CA PHE A 187 18.83 -2.60 -7.81
C PHE A 187 18.43 -2.08 -6.42
N TRP A 188 17.48 -2.75 -5.77
CA TRP A 188 17.05 -2.39 -4.42
C TRP A 188 18.19 -2.46 -3.40
N ARG A 189 18.92 -3.60 -3.37
CA ARG A 189 20.02 -3.82 -2.42
C ARG A 189 21.14 -2.81 -2.60
N GLU A 190 21.55 -2.54 -3.84
CA GLU A 190 22.57 -1.56 -4.13
C GLU A 190 22.12 -0.16 -3.71
N LYS A 191 20.87 0.23 -3.98
CA LYS A 191 20.36 1.53 -3.55
C LYS A 191 20.42 1.71 -2.02
N GLU A 192 20.05 0.69 -1.26
CA GLU A 192 20.11 0.72 0.21
C GLU A 192 21.55 0.81 0.73
N LYS A 193 22.52 0.19 0.05
CA LYS A 193 23.95 0.35 0.39
C LYS A 193 24.42 1.78 0.17
N TYR A 194 24.08 2.39 -0.97
CA TYR A 194 24.50 3.76 -1.27
C TYR A 194 23.93 4.78 -0.29
N LYS A 195 22.70 4.59 0.20
CA LYS A 195 22.11 5.44 1.23
C LYS A 195 22.88 5.38 2.55
N LYS A 196 23.27 4.18 2.99
CA LYS A 196 24.04 4.04 4.23
C LYS A 196 25.39 4.77 4.15
N ILE A 197 26.07 4.66 3.01
CA ILE A 197 27.35 5.34 2.79
C ILE A 197 27.19 6.87 2.85
N THR A 198 26.09 7.41 2.30
CA THR A 198 25.85 8.86 2.33
C THR A 198 25.48 9.35 3.72
N ASP A 199 24.65 8.59 4.44
CA ASP A 199 24.19 8.97 5.77
C ASP A 199 25.32 8.88 6.82
N ASP A 200 26.22 7.90 6.68
CA ASP A 200 27.40 7.74 7.55
C ASP A 200 28.53 8.75 7.20
N GLY A 201 28.53 9.32 5.98
CA GLY A 201 29.51 10.31 5.51
C GLY A 201 29.21 11.76 5.93
N ASP A 202 27.96 12.06 6.31
CA ASP A 202 27.53 13.37 6.80
C ASP A 202 27.72 13.54 8.32
N VAL A 203 28.26 12.51 9.01
CA VAL A 203 28.72 12.59 10.41
C VAL A 203 30.21 12.96 10.41
N GLY A 204 30.52 14.19 9.99
CA GLY A 204 31.89 14.73 9.91
C GLY A 204 31.94 16.21 10.24
#